data_AF-A0A2G9T343-F1
#
_entry.id   AF-A0A2G9T343-F1
#
_cell.length_a   1.000
_cell.length_b   1.000
_cell.length_c   1.000
_cell.angle_alpha   90.00
_cell.angle_beta   90.00
_cell.angle_gamma   90.00
#
_symmetry.space_group_name_H-M   'P 1'
#
loop_
_entity.id
_entity.type
_entity.pdbx_description
1 polymer ?
#
loop_
_entity_poly.entity_id
_entity_poly.type
_entity_poly.pdbx_seq_one_letter_code
_entity_poly.pdbx_strand_id
1 'polypeptide(L)'
;NGLSADAVVNLAERYDSYGQFDIAEGRVSGAVYTDRSPEHIALLTKIYAKYAYSNPLHPDIFPGARKMEAETIRMVLNLYNAPSESSGSLTTGGTESIIMACIAYRN
;
A
#
# COMPACT_ATOMS: atom_id res chain seq x y z
N ASN A 1 13.11 -30.03 4.04
CA ASN A 1 13.21 -29.29 5.31
C ASN A 1 13.38 -27.81 4.99
N GLY A 2 12.39 -26.98 5.32
CA GLY A 2 12.50 -25.53 5.18
C GLY A 2 13.27 -24.90 6.34
N LEU A 3 13.68 -23.64 6.19
CA LEU A 3 14.26 -22.87 7.29
C LEU A 3 13.24 -22.69 8.43
N SER A 4 13.71 -22.61 9.67
CA SER A 4 12.87 -22.21 10.80
C SER A 4 12.45 -20.75 10.66
N ALA A 5 11.37 -20.35 11.34
CA ALA A 5 10.91 -18.96 11.36
C ALA A 5 12.04 -18.02 11.84
N ASP A 6 12.75 -18.38 12.91
CA ASP A 6 13.88 -17.59 13.43
C ASP A 6 15.00 -17.46 12.40
N ALA A 7 15.31 -18.52 11.66
CA ALA A 7 16.33 -18.46 10.60
C ALA A 7 15.91 -17.52 9.45
N VAL A 8 14.62 -17.45 9.13
CA VAL A 8 14.09 -16.51 8.13
C VAL A 8 14.16 -15.07 8.64
N VAL A 9 13.81 -14.82 9.90
CA VAL A 9 13.91 -13.48 10.52
C VAL A 9 15.37 -13.01 10.56
N ASN A 10 16.30 -13.85 11.02
CA ASN A 10 17.72 -13.53 11.05
C ASN A 10 18.27 -13.21 9.63
N LEU A 11 17.75 -13.87 8.60
CA LEU A 11 18.13 -13.58 7.22
C LEU A 11 17.60 -12.21 6.77
N ALA A 12 16.38 -11.85 7.15
CA ALA A 12 15.82 -10.52 6.88
C ALA A 12 16.61 -9.41 7.57
N GLU A 13 17.00 -9.60 8.84
CA GLU A 13 17.86 -8.65 9.57
C GLU A 13 19.22 -8.46 8.90
N ARG A 14 19.80 -9.55 8.37
CA ARG A 14 21.04 -9.47 7.58
C ARG A 14 20.86 -8.67 6.29
N TYR A 15 19.69 -8.74 5.65
CA TYR A 15 19.43 -7.94 4.45
C TYR A 15 19.18 -6.48 4.75
N ASP A 16 18.54 -6.17 5.89
CA ASP A 16 18.38 -4.80 6.36
C ASP A 16 19.75 -4.12 6.56
N SER A 17 20.76 -4.88 7.03
CA SER A 17 22.13 -4.39 7.19
C SER A 17 22.84 -4.04 5.87
N TYR A 18 22.25 -4.30 4.70
CA TYR A 18 22.80 -3.86 3.41
C TYR A 18 22.48 -2.40 3.09
N GLY A 19 21.59 -1.77 3.87
CA GLY A 19 21.28 -0.35 3.77
C GLY A 19 22.55 0.49 3.95
N GLN A 20 22.84 1.35 2.97
CA GLN A 20 23.99 2.27 3.02
C GLN A 20 23.64 3.65 3.61
N PHE A 21 22.34 3.96 3.67
CA PHE A 21 21.85 5.26 4.11
C PHE A 21 20.95 5.08 5.31
N ASP A 22 21.19 5.89 6.35
CA ASP A 22 20.23 6.02 7.43
C ASP A 22 19.06 6.91 6.96
N ILE A 23 17.95 6.26 6.65
CA ILE A 23 16.72 6.94 6.21
C ILE A 23 16.14 7.80 7.35
N ALA A 24 16.38 7.42 8.61
CA ALA A 24 15.86 8.14 9.78
C ALA A 24 16.56 9.49 10.00
N GLU A 25 17.78 9.68 9.49
CA GLU A 25 18.48 10.97 9.53
C GLU A 25 17.86 12.03 8.58
N GLY A 26 16.87 11.66 7.75
CA GLY A 26 16.17 12.59 6.86
C GLY A 26 17.03 13.10 5.70
N ARG A 27 18.13 12.40 5.38
CA ARG A 27 19.10 12.77 4.33
C ARG A 27 18.84 12.08 2.99
N VAL A 28 17.79 11.28 2.90
CA VAL A 28 17.36 10.60 1.67
C VAL A 28 16.20 11.40 1.06
N SER A 29 16.38 11.90 -0.15
CA SER A 29 15.32 12.64 -0.85
C SER A 29 14.19 11.70 -1.26
N GLY A 30 12.95 12.00 -0.85
CA GLY A 30 11.80 11.14 -1.12
C GLY A 30 11.94 9.79 -0.40
N ALA A 31 11.76 8.69 -1.14
CA ALA A 31 11.84 7.29 -0.68
C ALA A 31 10.85 6.86 0.41
N VAL A 32 10.78 7.56 1.55
CA VAL A 32 9.86 7.30 2.66
C VAL A 32 9.12 8.59 3.02
N TYR A 33 7.79 8.56 2.95
CA TYR A 33 6.94 9.76 3.00
C TYR A 33 6.30 10.04 4.36
N THR A 34 6.56 9.20 5.37
CA THR A 34 5.96 9.32 6.70
C THR A 34 7.04 9.44 7.77
N ASP A 35 6.66 9.98 8.92
CA ASP A 35 7.54 10.17 10.10
C ASP A 35 7.94 8.86 10.81
N ARG A 36 7.53 7.70 10.29
CA ARG A 36 7.78 6.36 10.89
C ARG A 36 7.42 6.31 12.38
N SER A 37 6.40 7.06 12.80
CA SER A 37 5.89 7.02 14.19
C SER A 37 5.63 5.56 14.61
N PRO A 38 6.11 5.13 15.79
CA PRO A 38 5.83 3.79 16.32
C PRO A 38 4.33 3.48 16.40
N GLU A 39 3.52 4.46 16.77
CA GLU A 39 2.07 4.34 16.84
C GLU A 39 1.46 4.08 15.45
N HIS A 40 1.93 4.80 14.42
CA HIS A 40 1.45 4.61 13.06
C HIS A 40 1.88 3.26 12.48
N ILE A 41 3.13 2.85 12.68
CA ILE A 41 3.63 1.53 12.25
C ILE A 41 2.83 0.40 12.90
N ALA A 42 2.54 0.51 14.21
CA ALA A 42 1.73 -0.47 14.93
C ALA A 42 0.32 -0.58 14.35
N LEU A 43 -0.31 0.55 14.02
CA LEU A 43 -1.62 0.57 13.36
C LEU A 43 -1.58 -0.11 12.00
N LEU A 44 -0.64 0.28 11.13
CA LEU A 44 -0.51 -0.27 9.77
C LEU A 44 -0.26 -1.78 9.81
N THR A 45 0.63 -2.24 10.69
CA THR A 45 0.95 -3.67 10.83
C THR A 45 -0.26 -4.47 11.31
N LYS A 46 -1.04 -3.92 12.25
CA LYS A 46 -2.28 -4.56 12.74
C LYS A 46 -3.34 -4.68 11.66
N ILE A 47 -3.52 -3.64 10.83
CA ILE A 47 -4.46 -3.67 9.71
C ILE A 47 -3.99 -4.64 8.63
N TYR A 48 -2.70 -4.62 8.28
CA TYR A 48 -2.13 -5.56 7.31
C TYR A 48 -2.33 -7.01 7.77
N ALA A 49 -1.97 -7.35 9.01
CA ALA A 49 -2.18 -8.69 9.55
C ALA A 49 -3.65 -9.13 9.51
N LYS A 50 -4.61 -8.21 9.73
CA LYS A 50 -6.04 -8.49 9.64
C LYS A 50 -6.51 -8.81 8.21
N TYR A 51 -5.90 -8.20 7.20
CA TYR A 51 -6.31 -8.31 5.80
C TYR A 51 -5.30 -9.07 4.91
N ALA A 52 -4.27 -9.70 5.49
CA ALA A 52 -3.17 -10.35 4.77
C ALA A 52 -3.62 -11.41 3.75
N TYR A 53 -4.77 -12.04 3.97
CA TYR A 53 -5.37 -13.05 3.08
C TYR A 53 -6.59 -12.54 2.32
N SER A 54 -6.87 -11.23 2.37
CA SER A 54 -7.93 -10.66 1.54
C SER A 54 -7.50 -10.62 0.08
N ASN A 55 -8.42 -10.95 -0.82
CA ASN A 55 -8.22 -10.89 -2.26
C ASN A 55 -9.39 -10.15 -2.92
N PRO A 56 -9.22 -8.88 -3.33
CA PRO A 56 -10.28 -8.08 -3.94
C PRO A 56 -10.92 -8.69 -5.20
N LEU A 57 -10.29 -9.70 -5.84
CA LEU A 57 -10.88 -10.47 -6.93
C LEU A 57 -12.17 -11.22 -6.53
N HIS A 58 -12.33 -11.54 -5.24
CA HIS A 58 -13.49 -12.24 -4.69
C HIS A 58 -14.27 -11.32 -3.73
N PRO A 59 -14.98 -10.29 -4.23
CA PRO A 59 -15.67 -9.31 -3.39
C PRO A 59 -16.86 -9.88 -2.60
N ASP A 60 -17.39 -11.01 -3.03
CA ASP A 60 -18.38 -11.83 -2.33
C ASP A 60 -17.79 -12.47 -1.05
N ILE A 61 -16.52 -12.85 -1.09
CA ILE A 61 -15.78 -13.42 0.04
C ILE A 61 -15.16 -12.32 0.91
N PHE A 62 -14.67 -11.23 0.29
CA PHE A 62 -13.97 -10.14 0.98
C PHE A 62 -14.68 -8.78 0.83
N PRO A 63 -15.95 -8.66 1.25
CA PRO A 63 -16.72 -7.42 1.07
C PRO A 63 -16.14 -6.23 1.86
N GLY A 64 -15.43 -6.50 2.97
CA GLY A 64 -14.74 -5.47 3.74
C GLY A 64 -13.60 -4.81 2.96
N ALA A 65 -12.79 -5.60 2.24
CA ALA A 65 -11.74 -5.07 1.37
C ALA A 65 -12.35 -4.21 0.26
N ARG A 66 -13.36 -4.74 -0.45
CA ARG A 66 -14.12 -4.03 -1.49
C ARG A 66 -14.66 -2.68 -0.99
N LYS A 67 -15.22 -2.66 0.23
CA LYS A 67 -15.74 -1.43 0.86
C LYS A 67 -14.62 -0.41 1.10
N MET A 68 -13.48 -0.84 1.68
CA MET A 68 -12.33 0.04 1.92
C MET A 68 -11.78 0.64 0.62
N GLU A 69 -11.73 -0.13 -0.47
CA GLU A 69 -11.31 0.40 -1.77
C GLU A 69 -12.27 1.48 -2.29
N ALA A 70 -13.59 1.22 -2.21
CA ALA A 70 -14.61 2.16 -2.65
C ALA A 70 -14.59 3.48 -1.85
N GLU A 71 -14.41 3.40 -0.54
CA GLU A 71 -14.32 4.57 0.34
C GLU A 71 -13.04 5.36 0.10
N THR A 72 -11.91 4.69 -0.11
CA THR A 72 -10.65 5.35 -0.48
C THR A 72 -10.80 6.15 -1.78
N ILE A 73 -11.40 5.55 -2.81
CA ILE A 73 -11.67 6.24 -4.08
C ILE A 73 -12.56 7.47 -3.84
N ARG A 74 -13.64 7.33 -3.06
CA ARG A 74 -14.54 8.46 -2.78
C ARG A 74 -13.87 9.57 -1.97
N MET A 75 -13.03 9.24 -0.99
CA MET A 75 -12.26 10.23 -0.23
C MET A 75 -11.32 11.03 -1.15
N VAL A 76 -10.63 10.38 -2.09
CA VAL A 76 -9.76 11.04 -3.06
C VAL A 76 -10.56 11.90 -4.04
N LEU A 77 -11.68 11.40 -4.58
CA LEU A 77 -12.55 12.19 -5.46
C LEU A 77 -13.06 13.46 -4.76
N ASN A 78 -13.45 13.34 -3.49
CA ASN A 78 -13.87 14.48 -2.68
C ASN A 78 -12.71 15.47 -2.45
N LEU A 79 -11.50 14.97 -2.16
CA LEU A 79 -10.29 15.80 -2.00
C LEU A 79 -9.99 16.65 -3.24
N TYR A 80 -10.25 16.13 -4.43
CA TYR A 80 -10.06 16.83 -5.71
C TYR A 80 -11.30 17.59 -6.20
N ASN A 81 -12.37 17.69 -5.39
CA ASN A 81 -13.65 18.32 -5.77
C ASN A 81 -14.22 17.78 -7.09
N ALA A 82 -14.11 16.47 -7.30
CA ALA A 82 -14.56 15.84 -8.53
C ALA A 82 -16.10 15.91 -8.66
N PRO A 83 -16.64 16.00 -9.90
CA PRO A 83 -18.08 15.90 -10.14
C PRO A 83 -18.72 14.66 -9.52
N SER A 84 -20.02 14.71 -9.22
CA SER A 84 -20.74 13.65 -8.49
C SER A 84 -20.68 12.28 -9.17
N GLU A 85 -20.70 12.29 -10.49
CA GLU A 85 -20.65 11.17 -11.42
C GLU A 85 -19.23 10.59 -11.61
N SER A 86 -18.22 11.22 -11.03
CA SER A 86 -16.85 10.75 -11.10
C SER A 86 -16.69 9.39 -10.44
N SER A 87 -15.82 8.58 -11.03
CA SER A 87 -15.49 7.25 -10.57
C SER A 87 -13.98 6.99 -10.69
N GLY A 88 -13.53 5.87 -10.16
CA GLY A 88 -12.12 5.49 -10.20
C GLY A 88 -11.91 4.05 -9.79
N SER A 89 -10.65 3.64 -9.79
CA SER A 89 -10.18 2.35 -9.30
C SER A 89 -8.90 2.57 -8.49
N LEU A 90 -8.62 1.67 -7.54
CA LEU A 90 -7.29 1.60 -6.94
C LEU A 90 -6.35 0.84 -7.87
N THR A 91 -5.08 1.23 -7.85
CA THR A 91 -3.98 0.60 -8.59
C THR A 91 -2.83 0.33 -7.63
N THR A 92 -1.82 -0.39 -8.08
CA THR A 92 -0.63 -0.73 -7.29
C THR A 92 0.33 0.45 -7.08
N GLY A 93 0.19 1.52 -7.86
CA GLY A 93 1.03 2.72 -7.75
C GLY A 93 0.87 3.69 -8.91
N GLY A 94 1.60 4.82 -8.85
CA GLY A 94 1.46 5.91 -9.81
C GLY A 94 1.70 5.52 -11.28
N THR A 95 2.66 4.62 -11.53
CA THR A 95 2.95 4.13 -12.88
C THR A 95 1.75 3.40 -13.49
N GLU A 96 1.11 2.49 -12.74
CA GLU A 96 -0.08 1.79 -13.21
C GLU A 96 -1.24 2.75 -13.42
N SER A 97 -1.47 3.71 -12.50
CA SER A 97 -2.51 4.75 -12.68
C SER A 97 -2.36 5.53 -13.98
N ILE A 98 -1.13 5.94 -14.33
CA ILE A 98 -0.86 6.67 -15.58
C ILE A 98 -1.13 5.78 -16.79
N ILE A 99 -0.66 4.53 -16.76
CA ILE A 99 -0.87 3.57 -17.86
C ILE A 99 -2.36 3.29 -18.06
N MET A 100 -3.11 3.07 -16.99
CA MET A 100 -4.55 2.84 -17.04
C MET A 100 -5.31 4.03 -17.63
N ALA A 101 -4.92 5.27 -17.27
CA ALA A 101 -5.47 6.46 -17.89
C ALA A 101 -5.15 6.52 -19.40
N CYS A 102 -3.90 6.28 -19.80
CA CYS A 102 -3.51 6.25 -21.22
C CYS A 102 -4.29 5.18 -22.01
N ILE A 103 -4.46 3.98 -21.47
CA ILE A 103 -5.22 2.91 -22.12
C ILE A 103 -6.71 3.29 -22.24
N ALA A 104 -7.30 3.89 -21.21
CA ALA A 104 -8.69 4.31 -21.21
C ALA A 104 -8.98 5.44 -22.22
N TYR A 105 -8.04 6.38 -22.41
CA TYR A 105 -8.17 7.44 -23.43
C TYR A 105 -7.88 6.97 -24.85
N ARG A 106 -7.03 5.95 -25.00
CA ARG A 106 -6.66 5.39 -26.31
C ARG A 106 -7.81 4.58 -26.92
N ASN A 107 -8.53 3.83 -26.09
CA ASN A 107 -9.63 2.96 -26.49
C ASN A 107 -10.94 3.74 -26.64
#